data_AF-A0A1B0CJ44-F1
#
_entry.id   AF-A0A1B0CJ44-F1
#
_cell.length_a   1.000
_cell.length_b   1.000
_cell.length_c   1.000
_cell.angle_alpha   90.00
_cell.angle_beta   90.00
_cell.angle_gamma   90.00
#
_symmetry.space_group_name_H-M   'P 1'
#
loop_
_entity.id
_entity.type
_entity.pdbx_description
1 polymer ?
#
loop_
_entity_poly.entity_id
_entity_poly.type
_entity_poly.pdbx_seq_one_letter_code
_entity_poly.pdbx_strand_id
1 'polypeptide(L)'
;MTSKFSDVDEYGFQRPPEFDYANYEAIMSEYLKVLARRQMQWEKLMRRHDPAVMNRALKRYIRKGVPAHLRGIVWMKTSGASVAKASTPDLYRSLLRQKHDEDIVDIIKIDLPRTFPNNIFFPDIQNQLFNILVAYAHHNKDVGYCQGLNYIAGLLLIVTKDEESTFWLLRHIVESIAPNYHTKSMSGLIVDIAVLNELLRVRVPDVHAHIKVIGLPWAVIVTKWFICLFAEVLPIETVLRIWDCLFSEGYKVSDLNVL
;
A
#
# COMPACT_ATOMS: atom_id res chain seq x y z
N MET A 1 -5.25 37.91 -4.31
CA MET A 1 -5.91 36.65 -4.74
C MET A 1 -5.57 35.61 -3.70
N THR A 2 -6.53 35.19 -2.88
CA THR A 2 -6.34 34.06 -1.95
C THR A 2 -6.07 32.82 -2.79
N SER A 3 -4.89 32.22 -2.66
CA SER A 3 -4.55 30.96 -3.31
C SER A 3 -5.56 29.92 -2.83
N LYS A 4 -6.44 29.44 -3.71
CA LYS A 4 -7.32 28.32 -3.39
C LYS A 4 -6.52 27.04 -3.56
N PHE A 5 -6.55 26.17 -2.55
CA PHE A 5 -6.01 24.82 -2.67
C PHE A 5 -6.70 24.07 -3.81
N SER A 6 -5.93 23.20 -4.46
CA SER A 6 -6.41 22.38 -5.57
C SER A 6 -7.52 21.42 -5.13
N ASP A 7 -8.49 21.18 -6.02
CA ASP A 7 -9.56 20.18 -5.86
C ASP A 7 -9.04 18.74 -5.98
N VAL A 8 -7.76 18.57 -6.32
CA VAL A 8 -7.05 17.29 -6.26
C VAL A 8 -5.89 17.35 -5.26
N ASP A 9 -5.60 16.24 -4.61
CA ASP A 9 -4.40 16.09 -3.78
C ASP A 9 -3.12 15.87 -4.61
N GLU A 10 -1.97 15.76 -3.93
CA GLU A 10 -0.67 15.60 -4.58
C GLU A 10 -0.49 14.27 -5.33
N TYR A 11 -1.38 13.31 -5.11
CA TYR A 11 -1.43 12.02 -5.79
C TYR A 11 -2.51 11.96 -6.87
N GLY A 12 -3.27 13.04 -7.08
CA GLY A 12 -4.28 13.17 -8.11
C GLY A 12 -5.68 12.70 -7.70
N PHE A 13 -5.93 12.41 -6.42
CA PHE A 13 -7.28 12.07 -5.96
C PHE A 13 -8.13 13.33 -5.79
N GLN A 14 -9.32 13.32 -6.39
CA GLN A 14 -10.30 14.38 -6.22
C GLN A 14 -10.79 14.45 -4.77
N ARG A 15 -10.87 15.66 -4.25
CA ARG A 15 -11.45 15.95 -2.95
C ARG A 15 -12.97 15.90 -3.05
N PRO A 16 -13.66 15.42 -2.00
CA PRO A 16 -15.12 15.39 -2.00
C PRO A 16 -15.70 16.82 -2.01
N PRO A 17 -16.94 17.02 -2.49
CA PRO A 17 -17.58 18.34 -2.52
C PRO A 17 -17.65 19.04 -1.15
N GLU A 18 -17.81 18.26 -0.08
CA GLU A 18 -17.89 18.71 1.30
C GLU A 18 -16.51 18.89 1.99
N PHE A 19 -15.42 18.92 1.21
CA PHE A 19 -14.08 19.06 1.77
C PHE A 19 -13.90 20.43 2.45
N ASP A 20 -13.50 20.40 3.73
CA ASP A 20 -13.24 21.61 4.51
C ASP A 20 -11.86 22.21 4.17
N TYR A 21 -11.84 23.03 3.13
CA TYR A 21 -10.64 23.72 2.66
C TYR A 21 -10.05 24.68 3.70
N ALA A 22 -10.87 25.30 4.55
CA ALA A 22 -10.40 26.27 5.54
C ALA A 22 -9.63 25.57 6.66
N ASN A 23 -10.19 24.49 7.20
CA ASN A 23 -9.50 23.66 8.19
C ASN A 23 -8.25 23.00 7.59
N TYR A 24 -8.34 22.49 6.35
CA TYR A 24 -7.17 21.93 5.66
C TYR A 24 -6.05 22.96 5.49
N GLU A 25 -6.36 24.18 5.04
CA GLU A 25 -5.40 25.27 4.91
C GLU A 25 -4.72 25.59 6.25
N ALA A 26 -5.50 25.70 7.33
CA ALA A 26 -4.98 25.96 8.66
C ALA A 26 -3.96 24.88 9.08
N ILE A 27 -4.33 23.61 8.97
CA ILE A 27 -3.47 22.46 9.31
C ILE A 27 -2.23 22.43 8.41
N MET A 28 -2.40 22.60 7.10
CA MET A 28 -1.31 22.50 6.14
C MET A 28 -0.30 23.64 6.28
N SER A 29 -0.73 24.85 6.66
CA SER A 29 0.17 26.00 6.84
C SER A 29 1.26 25.73 7.89
N GLU A 30 0.94 25.01 8.97
CA GLU A 30 1.90 24.58 9.98
C GLU A 30 2.64 23.32 9.51
N TYR A 31 1.91 22.38 8.94
CA TYR A 31 2.45 21.08 8.55
C TYR A 31 3.50 21.17 7.43
N LEU A 32 3.35 22.09 6.47
CA LEU A 32 4.30 22.31 5.39
C LEU A 32 5.70 22.68 5.91
N LYS A 33 5.79 23.45 7.01
CA LYS A 33 7.08 23.77 7.65
C LYS A 33 7.73 22.50 8.22
N VAL A 34 6.92 21.62 8.80
CA VAL A 34 7.38 20.32 9.32
C VAL A 34 7.83 19.41 8.17
N LEU A 35 7.07 19.36 7.07
CA LEU A 35 7.41 18.58 5.88
C LEU A 35 8.72 19.05 5.26
N ALA A 36 8.90 20.35 5.05
CA ALA A 36 10.14 20.92 4.52
C ALA A 36 11.35 20.57 5.40
N ARG A 37 11.21 20.71 6.73
CA ARG A 37 12.27 20.31 7.67
C ARG A 37 12.58 18.82 7.56
N ARG A 38 11.56 17.96 7.50
CA ARG A 38 11.74 16.50 7.39
C ARG A 38 12.41 16.13 6.07
N GLN A 39 12.01 16.76 4.96
CA GLN A 39 12.59 16.54 3.65
C GLN A 39 14.10 16.82 3.65
N MET A 40 14.55 17.97 4.17
CA MET A 40 15.99 18.28 4.27
C MET A 40 16.77 17.24 5.09
N GLN A 41 16.16 16.72 6.16
CA GLN A 41 16.79 15.68 6.97
C GLN A 41 16.85 14.33 6.23
N TRP A 42 15.82 14.00 5.46
CA TRP A 42 15.81 12.82 4.59
C TRP A 42 16.86 12.90 3.50
N GLU A 43 17.00 14.03 2.81
CA GLU A 43 18.05 14.24 1.81
C GLU A 43 19.46 14.12 2.40
N LYS A 44 19.66 14.58 3.64
CA LYS A 44 20.91 14.39 4.38
C LYS A 44 21.15 12.92 4.72
N LEU A 45 20.10 12.19 5.11
CA LEU A 45 20.17 10.75 5.41
C LEU A 45 20.51 9.95 4.15
N MET A 46 19.79 10.18 3.07
CA MET A 46 19.96 9.47 1.78
C MET A 46 21.35 9.65 1.17
N ARG A 47 22.01 10.79 1.41
CA ARG A 47 23.41 11.02 0.98
C ARG A 47 24.44 10.24 1.77
N ARG A 48 24.12 9.79 2.98
CA ARG A 48 25.08 9.21 3.93
C ARG A 48 24.82 7.75 4.26
N HIS A 49 23.61 7.28 3.99
CA HIS A 49 23.12 6.01 4.47
C HIS A 49 22.27 5.34 3.39
N ASP A 50 22.59 4.10 3.04
CA ASP A 50 21.78 3.31 2.13
C ASP A 50 20.54 2.76 2.87
N PRO A 51 19.31 3.08 2.42
CA PRO A 51 18.10 2.50 2.99
C PRO A 51 18.02 0.97 3.01
N ALA A 52 18.81 0.27 2.19
CA ALA A 52 18.90 -1.18 2.22
C ALA A 52 19.50 -1.71 3.53
N VAL A 53 20.27 -0.89 4.25
CA VAL A 53 20.86 -1.24 5.55
C VAL A 53 20.01 -0.65 6.67
N MET A 54 19.15 -1.45 7.29
CA MET A 54 18.25 -0.94 8.32
C MET A 54 19.00 -0.57 9.61
N ASN A 55 18.76 0.63 10.15
CA ASN A 55 19.28 1.04 11.46
C ASN A 55 18.24 1.82 12.28
N ARG A 56 18.53 2.06 13.56
CA ARG A 56 17.60 2.75 14.48
C ARG A 56 17.23 4.15 14.01
N ALA A 57 18.16 4.86 13.38
CA ALA A 57 17.91 6.21 12.86
C ALA A 57 16.92 6.16 11.68
N LEU A 58 17.14 5.28 10.71
CA LEU A 58 16.27 5.09 9.55
C LEU A 58 14.86 4.65 9.97
N LYS A 59 14.72 3.64 10.85
CA LYS A 59 13.41 3.24 11.40
C LYS A 59 12.65 4.42 12.01
N ARG A 60 13.34 5.26 12.78
CA ARG A 60 12.73 6.47 13.37
C ARG A 60 12.28 7.48 12.32
N TYR A 61 13.01 7.62 11.22
CA TYR A 61 12.65 8.52 10.12
C TYR A 61 11.45 7.98 9.34
N ILE A 62 11.43 6.69 9.04
CA ILE A 62 10.30 6.02 8.37
C ILE A 62 9.00 6.17 9.18
N ARG A 63 9.04 5.94 10.50
CA ARG A 63 7.89 6.18 11.39
C ARG A 63 7.46 7.65 11.45
N LYS A 64 8.31 8.60 11.06
CA LYS A 64 7.99 10.03 10.90
C LYS A 64 7.55 10.40 9.49
N GLY A 65 7.71 9.50 8.52
CA GLY A 65 7.20 9.61 7.15
C GLY A 65 8.28 9.76 6.14
N VAL A 66 8.18 8.97 5.08
CA VAL A 66 9.01 9.10 3.89
C VAL A 66 8.42 10.20 3.00
N PRO A 67 9.21 11.19 2.54
CA PRO A 67 8.75 12.17 1.58
C PRO A 67 8.25 11.52 0.29
N ALA A 68 7.21 12.06 -0.33
CA ALA A 68 6.54 11.46 -1.48
C ALA A 68 7.50 11.00 -2.59
N HIS A 69 8.39 11.90 -3.02
CA HIS A 69 9.37 11.63 -4.08
C HIS A 69 10.45 10.58 -3.71
N LEU A 70 10.60 10.23 -2.44
CA LEU A 70 11.55 9.22 -1.97
C LEU A 70 10.91 7.85 -1.77
N ARG A 71 9.57 7.74 -1.72
CA ARG A 71 8.89 6.48 -1.38
C ARG A 71 9.27 5.33 -2.29
N GLY A 72 9.22 5.51 -3.61
CA GLY A 72 9.60 4.45 -4.55
C GLY A 72 11.00 3.89 -4.28
N ILE A 73 11.99 4.77 -4.07
CA ILE A 73 13.38 4.37 -3.80
C ILE A 73 13.52 3.71 -2.42
N VAL A 74 12.94 4.33 -1.38
CA VAL A 74 13.04 3.85 0.00
C VAL A 74 12.35 2.50 0.14
N TRP A 75 11.11 2.37 -0.35
CA TRP A 75 10.36 1.11 -0.29
C TRP A 75 11.08 -0.01 -1.04
N MET A 76 11.61 0.25 -2.25
CA MET A 76 12.36 -0.75 -3.02
C MET A 76 13.59 -1.26 -2.26
N LYS A 77 14.30 -0.36 -1.56
CA LYS A 77 15.50 -0.71 -0.81
C LYS A 77 15.18 -1.39 0.53
N THR A 78 14.23 -0.86 1.31
CA THR A 78 13.93 -1.39 2.65
C THR A 78 13.22 -2.73 2.62
N SER A 79 12.43 -2.99 1.57
CA SER A 79 11.77 -4.29 1.35
C SER A 79 12.70 -5.37 0.81
N GLY A 80 13.89 -4.99 0.32
CA GLY A 80 14.76 -5.89 -0.43
C GLY A 80 14.31 -6.14 -1.88
N ALA A 81 13.22 -5.52 -2.34
CA ALA A 81 12.72 -5.63 -3.71
C ALA A 81 13.77 -5.21 -4.76
N SER A 82 14.62 -4.21 -4.46
CA SER A 82 15.73 -3.81 -5.34
C SER A 82 16.76 -4.92 -5.51
N VAL A 83 17.05 -5.69 -4.45
CA VAL A 83 17.98 -6.81 -4.48
C VAL A 83 17.38 -7.98 -5.25
N ALA A 84 16.10 -8.26 -5.02
CA ALA A 84 15.36 -9.29 -5.76
C ALA A 84 15.32 -8.98 -7.27
N LYS A 85 15.03 -7.72 -7.64
CA LYS A 85 15.09 -7.24 -9.02
C LYS A 85 16.48 -7.46 -9.64
N ALA A 86 17.54 -7.05 -8.94
CA ALA A 86 18.91 -7.19 -9.44
C ALA A 86 19.33 -8.65 -9.62
N SER A 87 18.78 -9.57 -8.83
CA SER A 87 19.09 -11.00 -8.90
C SER A 87 18.45 -11.70 -10.10
N THR A 88 17.32 -11.17 -10.61
CA THR A 88 16.61 -11.71 -11.78
C THR A 88 16.06 -10.56 -12.66
N PRO A 89 16.94 -9.83 -13.36
CA PRO A 89 16.60 -8.57 -14.02
C PRO A 89 15.61 -8.68 -15.18
N ASP A 90 15.51 -9.86 -15.82
CA ASP A 90 14.58 -10.08 -16.94
C ASP A 90 13.25 -10.74 -16.53
N LEU A 91 13.04 -11.01 -15.23
CA LEU A 91 11.86 -11.74 -14.76
C LEU A 91 10.56 -11.06 -15.22
N TYR A 92 10.38 -9.77 -14.93
CA TYR A 92 9.15 -9.05 -15.26
C TYR A 92 8.85 -9.08 -16.75
N ARG A 93 9.84 -8.77 -17.58
CA ARG A 93 9.71 -8.79 -19.04
C ARG A 93 9.41 -10.19 -19.57
N SER A 94 10.01 -11.22 -18.98
CA SER A 94 9.77 -12.61 -19.36
C SER A 94 8.34 -13.06 -19.03
N LEU A 95 7.78 -12.58 -17.92
CA LEU A 95 6.40 -12.86 -17.52
C LEU A 95 5.43 -12.21 -18.52
N LEU A 96 5.66 -10.95 -18.92
CA LEU A 96 4.78 -10.26 -19.86
C LEU A 96 4.72 -10.91 -21.25
N ARG A 97 5.81 -11.56 -21.70
CA ARG A 97 5.88 -12.24 -23.01
C ARG A 97 5.15 -13.58 -23.05
N GLN A 98 4.84 -14.16 -21.89
CA GLN A 98 4.19 -15.46 -21.82
C GLN A 98 2.69 -15.34 -22.14
N LYS A 99 2.08 -16.46 -22.56
CA LYS A 99 0.63 -16.51 -22.69
C LYS A 99 0.02 -16.43 -21.29
N HIS A 100 -0.86 -15.45 -21.10
CA HIS A 100 -1.62 -15.27 -19.86
C HIS A 100 -2.93 -16.06 -19.93
N ASP A 101 -3.41 -16.46 -18.76
CA ASP A 101 -4.71 -17.10 -18.60
C ASP A 101 -5.83 -16.12 -18.98
N GLU A 102 -6.71 -16.53 -19.90
CA GLU A 102 -7.74 -15.67 -20.48
C GLU A 102 -8.80 -15.27 -19.45
N ASP A 103 -9.15 -16.17 -18.51
CA ASP A 103 -10.11 -15.88 -17.45
C ASP A 103 -9.53 -14.82 -16.49
N ILE A 104 -8.24 -14.93 -16.16
CA ILE A 104 -7.54 -13.93 -15.32
C ILE A 104 -7.51 -12.57 -16.02
N VAL A 105 -7.18 -12.55 -17.31
CA VAL A 105 -7.13 -11.32 -18.11
C VAL A 105 -8.47 -10.60 -18.09
N ASP A 106 -9.56 -11.33 -18.26
CA ASP A 106 -10.91 -10.74 -18.32
C ASP A 106 -11.35 -10.20 -16.96
N ILE A 107 -11.06 -10.92 -15.87
CA ILE A 107 -11.34 -10.43 -14.51
C ILE A 107 -10.55 -9.14 -14.23
N ILE A 108 -9.26 -9.08 -14.60
CA ILE A 108 -8.46 -7.85 -14.41
C ILE A 108 -9.07 -6.69 -15.20
N LYS A 109 -9.46 -6.91 -16.47
CA LYS A 109 -10.07 -5.86 -17.31
C LYS A 109 -11.38 -5.31 -16.74
N ILE A 110 -12.17 -6.15 -16.06
CA ILE A 110 -13.38 -5.72 -15.35
C ILE A 110 -13.03 -4.78 -14.17
N ASP A 111 -11.89 -5.00 -13.53
CA ASP A 111 -11.50 -4.27 -12.33
C ASP A 111 -10.77 -2.95 -12.60
N LEU A 112 -10.09 -2.81 -13.74
CA LEU A 112 -9.36 -1.59 -14.07
C LEU A 112 -10.24 -0.32 -14.05
N PRO A 113 -11.42 -0.26 -14.71
CA PRO A 113 -12.21 0.98 -14.77
C PRO A 113 -12.78 1.42 -13.42
N ARG A 114 -12.97 0.47 -12.48
CA ARG A 114 -13.47 0.74 -11.13
C ARG A 114 -12.37 0.96 -10.08
N THR A 115 -11.10 0.87 -10.48
CA THR A 115 -9.97 1.11 -9.59
C THR A 115 -9.69 2.61 -9.56
N PHE A 116 -9.78 3.24 -8.38
CA PHE A 116 -9.56 4.68 -8.18
C PHE A 116 -10.21 5.60 -9.25
N PRO A 117 -11.53 5.52 -9.48
CA PRO A 117 -12.21 6.27 -10.54
C PRO A 117 -12.10 7.79 -10.39
N ASN A 118 -11.83 8.27 -9.17
CA ASN A 118 -11.70 9.68 -8.84
C ASN A 118 -10.25 10.19 -8.91
N ASN A 119 -9.30 9.39 -9.41
CA ASN A 119 -7.91 9.79 -9.57
C ASN A 119 -7.63 10.23 -11.01
N ILE A 120 -7.13 11.46 -11.17
CA ILE A 120 -6.95 12.08 -12.49
C ILE A 120 -5.84 11.47 -13.34
N PHE A 121 -4.87 10.80 -12.71
CA PHE A 121 -3.76 10.14 -13.42
C PHE A 121 -4.09 8.69 -13.79
N PHE A 122 -5.10 8.11 -13.14
CA PHE A 122 -5.42 6.71 -13.27
C PHE A 122 -5.77 6.25 -14.70
N PRO A 123 -6.52 7.02 -15.51
CA PRO A 123 -6.81 6.66 -16.89
C PRO A 123 -5.56 6.40 -17.74
N ASP A 124 -4.48 7.16 -17.52
CA ASP A 124 -3.26 7.06 -18.32
C ASP A 124 -2.37 5.88 -17.94
N ILE A 125 -2.55 5.34 -16.73
CA ILE A 125 -1.71 4.26 -16.18
C ILE A 125 -2.39 2.87 -16.19
N GLN A 126 -3.63 2.76 -16.69
CA GLN A 126 -4.37 1.48 -16.66
C GLN A 126 -3.66 0.34 -17.40
N ASN A 127 -2.97 0.64 -18.52
CA ASN A 127 -2.21 -0.37 -19.25
C ASN A 127 -1.02 -0.88 -18.46
N GLN A 128 -0.33 0.01 -17.74
CA GLN A 128 0.79 -0.37 -16.87
C GLN A 128 0.29 -1.21 -15.69
N LEU A 129 -0.84 -0.82 -15.09
CA LEU A 129 -1.48 -1.59 -14.04
C LEU A 129 -1.92 -2.97 -14.52
N PHE A 130 -2.52 -3.06 -15.71
CA PHE A 130 -2.86 -4.33 -16.34
C PHE A 130 -1.63 -5.24 -16.40
N ASN A 131 -0.54 -4.76 -17.01
CA ASN A 131 0.71 -5.51 -17.15
C ASN A 131 1.25 -6.02 -15.81
N ILE A 132 1.25 -5.17 -14.79
CA ILE A 132 1.70 -5.55 -13.44
C ILE A 132 0.85 -6.71 -12.90
N LEU A 133 -0.48 -6.61 -13.00
CA LEU A 133 -1.41 -7.58 -12.45
C LEU A 133 -1.35 -8.92 -13.19
N VAL A 134 -1.34 -8.93 -14.53
CA VAL A 134 -1.19 -10.20 -15.28
C VAL A 134 0.18 -10.83 -15.07
N ALA A 135 1.26 -10.04 -15.03
CA ALA A 135 2.59 -10.57 -14.74
C ALA A 135 2.66 -11.20 -13.34
N TYR A 136 2.06 -10.56 -12.33
CA TYR A 136 2.03 -11.10 -10.97
C TYR A 136 1.19 -12.38 -10.89
N ALA A 137 0.00 -12.37 -11.50
CA ALA A 137 -0.86 -13.55 -11.53
C ALA A 137 -0.19 -14.75 -12.23
N HIS A 138 0.60 -14.48 -13.28
CA HIS A 138 1.41 -15.51 -13.92
C HIS A 138 2.57 -16.00 -13.04
N HIS A 139 3.22 -15.09 -12.31
CA HIS A 139 4.34 -15.39 -11.42
C HIS A 139 3.93 -16.33 -10.28
N ASN A 140 2.79 -16.07 -9.65
CA ASN A 140 2.28 -16.84 -8.53
C ASN A 140 0.88 -17.38 -8.85
N LYS A 141 0.83 -18.57 -9.47
CA LYS A 141 -0.42 -19.20 -9.92
C LYS A 141 -1.34 -19.65 -8.77
N ASP A 142 -0.79 -19.87 -7.58
CA ASP A 142 -1.58 -20.24 -6.40
C ASP A 142 -2.44 -19.07 -5.91
N VAL A 143 -1.92 -17.84 -6.08
CA VAL A 143 -2.67 -16.59 -5.86
C VAL A 143 -3.47 -16.23 -7.10
N GLY A 144 -2.85 -16.28 -8.28
CA GLY A 144 -3.42 -15.76 -9.52
C GLY A 144 -3.77 -14.28 -9.38
N TYR A 145 -5.02 -13.93 -9.65
CA TYR A 145 -5.57 -12.61 -9.40
C TYR A 145 -6.70 -12.66 -8.38
N CYS A 146 -6.55 -11.91 -7.29
CA CYS A 146 -7.57 -11.68 -6.28
C CYS A 146 -8.01 -10.21 -6.31
N GLN A 147 -9.31 -9.96 -6.28
CA GLN A 147 -9.86 -8.61 -6.14
C GLN A 147 -9.30 -7.97 -4.86
N GLY A 148 -8.73 -6.76 -5.00
CA GLY A 148 -7.94 -6.11 -3.95
C GLY A 148 -6.52 -5.82 -4.43
N LEU A 149 -5.92 -6.70 -5.24
CA LEU A 149 -4.59 -6.50 -5.80
C LEU A 149 -4.53 -5.29 -6.74
N ASN A 150 -5.60 -4.98 -7.46
CA ASN A 150 -5.74 -3.77 -8.29
C ASN A 150 -5.56 -2.48 -7.48
N TYR A 151 -6.13 -2.40 -6.27
CA TYR A 151 -5.99 -1.21 -5.42
C TYR A 151 -4.58 -1.10 -4.85
N ILE A 152 -3.97 -2.22 -4.45
CA ILE A 152 -2.58 -2.25 -3.96
C ILE A 152 -1.63 -1.82 -5.09
N ALA A 153 -1.69 -2.50 -6.23
CA ALA A 153 -0.81 -2.23 -7.37
C ALA A 153 -1.05 -0.83 -7.96
N GLY A 154 -2.31 -0.39 -8.05
CA GLY A 154 -2.65 0.95 -8.54
C GLY A 154 -2.07 2.05 -7.65
N LEU A 155 -2.15 1.90 -6.33
CA LEU A 155 -1.60 2.88 -5.40
C LEU A 155 -0.07 2.88 -5.44
N LEU A 156 0.57 1.70 -5.49
CA LEU A 156 2.00 1.60 -5.70
C LEU A 156 2.43 2.31 -6.99
N LEU A 157 1.72 2.11 -8.09
CA LEU A 157 2.04 2.70 -9.39
C LEU A 157 1.93 4.23 -9.38
N ILE A 158 0.91 4.79 -8.72
CA ILE A 158 0.77 6.24 -8.53
C ILE A 158 1.98 6.83 -7.79
N VAL A 159 2.48 6.11 -6.78
CA VAL A 159 3.58 6.57 -5.92
C VAL A 159 4.94 6.39 -6.58
N THR A 160 5.20 5.22 -7.16
CA THR A 160 6.50 4.88 -7.73
C THR A 160 6.71 5.55 -9.08
N LYS A 161 5.62 5.73 -9.86
CA LYS A 161 5.65 6.14 -11.27
C LYS A 161 6.57 5.26 -12.13
N ASP A 162 6.76 4.01 -11.72
CA ASP A 162 7.60 3.02 -12.40
C ASP A 162 6.91 1.64 -12.36
N GLU A 163 6.59 1.12 -13.54
CA GLU A 163 5.81 -0.10 -13.70
C GLU A 163 6.52 -1.33 -13.12
N GLU A 164 7.80 -1.50 -13.44
CA GLU A 164 8.55 -2.67 -13.01
C GLU A 164 8.83 -2.64 -11.50
N SER A 165 9.23 -1.50 -10.94
CA SER A 165 9.40 -1.37 -9.48
C SER A 165 8.08 -1.64 -8.74
N THR A 166 6.95 -1.26 -9.33
CA THR A 166 5.63 -1.58 -8.78
C THR A 166 5.37 -3.08 -8.74
N PHE A 167 5.71 -3.82 -9.81
CA PHE A 167 5.63 -5.29 -9.80
C PHE A 167 6.45 -5.90 -8.65
N TRP A 168 7.68 -5.42 -8.45
CA TRP A 168 8.54 -5.93 -7.38
C TRP A 168 8.02 -5.62 -5.97
N LEU A 169 7.45 -4.44 -5.76
CA LEU A 169 6.82 -4.07 -4.48
C LEU A 169 5.52 -4.84 -4.24
N LEU A 170 4.69 -5.03 -5.26
CA LEU A 170 3.48 -5.85 -5.18
C LEU A 170 3.85 -7.28 -4.79
N ARG A 171 4.87 -7.84 -5.44
CA ARG A 171 5.39 -9.16 -5.12
C ARG A 171 5.81 -9.27 -3.66
N HIS A 172 6.59 -8.31 -3.17
CA HIS A 172 6.99 -8.29 -1.77
C HIS A 172 5.80 -8.16 -0.81
N ILE A 173 4.79 -7.35 -1.15
CA ILE A 173 3.57 -7.25 -0.35
C ILE A 173 2.90 -8.61 -0.21
N VAL A 174 2.62 -9.28 -1.32
CA VAL A 174 1.82 -10.51 -1.31
C VAL A 174 2.60 -11.69 -0.74
N GLU A 175 3.92 -11.76 -0.98
CA GLU A 175 4.74 -12.90 -0.54
C GLU A 175 5.30 -12.74 0.88
N SER A 176 5.51 -11.51 1.36
CA SER A 176 6.21 -11.27 2.64
C SER A 176 5.41 -10.46 3.66
N ILE A 177 4.59 -9.49 3.23
CA ILE A 177 3.84 -8.63 4.17
C ILE A 177 2.46 -9.21 4.47
N ALA A 178 1.79 -9.77 3.46
CA ALA A 178 0.43 -10.30 3.54
C ALA A 178 0.36 -11.73 2.97
N PRO A 179 1.19 -12.67 3.47
CA PRO A 179 1.23 -14.03 2.94
C PRO A 179 -0.12 -14.71 3.12
N ASN A 180 -0.59 -15.42 2.08
CA ASN A 180 -1.87 -16.15 2.07
C ASN A 180 -3.13 -15.29 2.25
N TYR A 181 -3.05 -13.97 2.02
CA TYR A 181 -4.25 -13.12 2.01
C TYR A 181 -5.07 -13.30 0.74
N HIS A 182 -4.38 -13.42 -0.40
CA HIS A 182 -4.97 -13.42 -1.74
C HIS A 182 -5.08 -14.81 -2.37
N THR A 183 -4.80 -15.88 -1.61
CA THR A 183 -5.01 -17.26 -2.06
C THR A 183 -6.49 -17.63 -1.98
N LYS A 184 -6.88 -18.75 -2.61
CA LYS A 184 -8.27 -19.25 -2.57
C LYS A 184 -8.79 -19.51 -1.14
N SER A 185 -7.91 -19.91 -0.22
CA SER A 185 -8.26 -20.15 1.18
C SER A 185 -8.31 -18.88 2.02
N MET A 186 -7.63 -17.81 1.59
CA MET A 186 -7.44 -16.59 2.37
C MET A 186 -6.96 -16.84 3.81
N SER A 187 -6.18 -17.89 4.03
CA SER A 187 -5.87 -18.38 5.38
C SER A 187 -5.12 -17.35 6.22
N GLY A 188 -4.19 -16.60 5.62
CA GLY A 188 -3.47 -15.53 6.31
C GLY A 188 -4.42 -14.41 6.75
N LEU A 189 -5.33 -14.01 5.85
CA LEU A 189 -6.32 -12.99 6.13
C LEU A 189 -7.25 -13.40 7.30
N ILE A 190 -7.74 -14.64 7.28
CA ILE A 190 -8.63 -15.16 8.33
C ILE A 190 -7.94 -15.18 9.68
N VAL A 191 -6.66 -15.59 9.73
CA VAL A 191 -5.86 -15.57 10.96
C VAL A 191 -5.74 -14.15 11.51
N ASP A 192 -5.42 -13.17 10.67
CA ASP A 192 -5.25 -11.78 11.11
C ASP A 192 -6.55 -11.13 11.57
N ILE A 193 -7.68 -11.45 10.94
CA ILE A 193 -8.99 -11.02 11.40
C ILE A 193 -9.29 -11.62 12.78
N ALA A 194 -8.93 -12.87 13.03
CA ALA A 194 -9.10 -13.50 14.34
C ALA A 194 -8.18 -12.87 15.41
N VAL A 195 -6.93 -12.55 15.06
CA VAL A 195 -6.00 -11.83 15.93
C VAL A 195 -6.55 -10.44 16.27
N LEU A 196 -7.04 -9.69 15.27
CA LEU A 196 -7.65 -8.38 15.50
C LEU A 196 -8.88 -8.48 16.42
N ASN A 197 -9.75 -9.45 16.18
CA ASN A 197 -10.92 -9.69 17.03
C ASN A 197 -10.51 -9.86 18.51
N GLU A 198 -9.50 -10.69 18.77
CA GLU A 198 -9.00 -10.92 20.12
C GLU A 198 -8.33 -9.68 20.73
N LEU A 199 -7.55 -8.93 19.93
CA LEU A 199 -6.97 -7.67 20.37
C LEU A 199 -8.05 -6.65 20.75
N LEU A 200 -9.13 -6.55 19.98
CA LEU A 200 -10.24 -5.65 20.28
C LEU A 200 -10.98 -6.09 21.54
N ARG A 201 -11.17 -7.40 21.75
CA ARG A 201 -11.74 -7.94 22.99
C ARG A 201 -10.95 -7.51 24.22
N VAL A 202 -9.62 -7.48 24.13
CA VAL A 202 -8.73 -7.12 25.25
C VAL A 202 -8.57 -5.61 25.42
N ARG A 203 -8.39 -4.87 24.31
CA ARG A 203 -8.00 -3.46 24.34
C ARG A 203 -9.18 -2.49 24.31
N VAL A 204 -10.29 -2.90 23.70
CA VAL A 204 -11.49 -2.07 23.53
C VAL A 204 -12.76 -2.92 23.78
N PRO A 205 -12.90 -3.50 24.98
CA PRO A 205 -13.91 -4.51 25.28
C PRO A 205 -15.35 -4.04 25.03
N ASP A 206 -15.64 -2.75 25.26
CA ASP A 206 -16.97 -2.18 25.06
C ASP A 206 -17.39 -2.21 23.58
N VAL A 207 -16.48 -1.84 22.67
CA VAL A 207 -16.72 -1.91 21.22
C VAL A 207 -16.91 -3.36 20.80
N HIS A 208 -16.05 -4.25 21.30
CA HIS A 208 -16.16 -5.67 20.97
C HIS A 208 -17.50 -6.27 21.45
N ALA A 209 -17.92 -5.98 22.68
CA ALA A 209 -19.20 -6.42 23.20
C ALA A 209 -20.37 -5.86 22.38
N HIS A 210 -20.31 -4.59 21.98
CA HIS A 210 -21.34 -3.96 21.15
C HIS A 210 -21.49 -4.62 19.78
N ILE A 211 -20.37 -4.87 19.07
CA ILE A 211 -20.39 -5.57 17.78
C ILE A 211 -20.95 -6.99 17.93
N LYS A 212 -20.62 -7.68 19.03
CA LYS A 212 -21.18 -9.00 19.34
C LYS A 212 -22.70 -8.97 19.55
N VAL A 213 -23.23 -7.93 20.20
CA VAL A 213 -24.69 -7.74 20.37
C VAL A 213 -25.38 -7.49 19.03
N ILE A 214 -24.76 -6.72 18.14
CA ILE A 214 -25.26 -6.51 16.77
C ILE A 214 -25.27 -7.84 15.98
N GLY A 215 -24.41 -8.79 16.34
CA GLY A 215 -24.30 -10.08 15.67
C GLY A 215 -23.53 -10.01 14.35
N LEU A 216 -22.73 -8.96 14.14
CA LEU A 216 -21.95 -8.77 12.91
C LEU A 216 -20.58 -9.44 13.02
N PRO A 217 -20.20 -10.36 12.11
CA PRO A 217 -18.87 -10.93 12.10
C PRO A 217 -17.81 -9.87 11.78
N TRP A 218 -16.70 -9.86 12.51
CA TRP A 218 -15.59 -8.93 12.24
C TRP A 218 -15.08 -8.97 10.81
N ALA A 219 -15.10 -10.16 10.18
CA ALA A 219 -14.72 -10.31 8.78
C ALA A 219 -15.50 -9.35 7.86
N VAL A 220 -16.79 -9.12 8.11
CA VAL A 220 -17.60 -8.19 7.30
C VAL A 220 -17.11 -6.75 7.42
N ILE A 221 -16.60 -6.37 8.59
CA ILE A 221 -16.15 -5.01 8.89
C ILE A 221 -14.75 -4.77 8.32
N VAL A 222 -13.83 -5.71 8.52
CA VAL A 222 -12.39 -5.47 8.36
C VAL A 222 -11.76 -6.14 7.14
N THR A 223 -12.48 -6.98 6.39
CA THR A 223 -11.89 -7.67 5.22
C THR A 223 -11.25 -6.69 4.24
N LYS A 224 -11.95 -5.60 3.90
CA LYS A 224 -11.40 -4.57 2.99
C LYS A 224 -10.16 -3.86 3.55
N TRP A 225 -10.05 -3.75 4.87
CA TRP A 225 -8.90 -3.12 5.52
C TRP A 225 -7.63 -3.93 5.25
N PHE A 226 -7.75 -5.26 5.35
CA PHE A 226 -6.63 -6.18 5.19
C PHE A 226 -6.37 -6.55 3.73
N ILE A 227 -7.39 -6.96 2.97
CA ILE A 227 -7.21 -7.46 1.58
C ILE A 227 -6.68 -6.39 0.63
N CYS A 228 -7.03 -5.11 0.87
CA CYS A 228 -6.55 -3.95 0.11
C CYS A 228 -5.44 -3.18 0.85
N LEU A 229 -4.99 -3.65 2.01
CA LEU A 229 -4.04 -2.94 2.88
C LEU A 229 -4.40 -1.46 3.08
N PHE A 230 -5.68 -1.21 3.39
CA PHE A 230 -6.32 0.08 3.60
C PHE A 230 -6.42 1.00 2.37
N ALA A 231 -5.89 0.61 1.20
CA ALA A 231 -5.83 1.46 0.01
C ALA A 231 -7.22 1.92 -0.50
N GLU A 232 -8.27 1.15 -0.21
CA GLU A 232 -9.66 1.47 -0.61
C GLU A 232 -10.47 2.16 0.50
N VAL A 233 -9.92 2.28 1.71
CA VAL A 233 -10.72 2.61 2.91
C VAL A 233 -10.25 3.89 3.61
N LEU A 234 -8.94 4.11 3.66
CA LEU A 234 -8.37 5.28 4.33
C LEU A 234 -7.92 6.33 3.29
N PRO A 235 -7.87 7.61 3.68
CA PRO A 235 -7.24 8.64 2.85
C PRO A 235 -5.81 8.25 2.48
N ILE A 236 -5.42 8.53 1.23
CA ILE A 236 -4.15 8.08 0.67
C ILE A 236 -2.95 8.39 1.55
N GLU A 237 -2.82 9.61 2.06
CA GLU A 237 -1.71 9.99 2.96
C GLU A 237 -1.58 9.04 4.15
N THR A 238 -2.70 8.69 4.77
CA THR A 238 -2.73 7.73 5.89
C THR A 238 -2.25 6.35 5.45
N VAL A 239 -2.71 5.86 4.29
CA VAL A 239 -2.28 4.58 3.73
C VAL A 239 -0.77 4.58 3.48
N LEU A 240 -0.24 5.64 2.87
CA LEU A 240 1.19 5.76 2.59
C LEU A 240 2.03 5.78 3.87
N ARG A 241 1.52 6.35 4.96
CA ARG A 241 2.18 6.30 6.27
C ARG A 241 2.20 4.92 6.89
N ILE A 242 1.15 4.14 6.68
CA ILE A 242 1.10 2.73 7.07
C ILE A 242 2.12 1.94 6.23
N TRP A 243 2.12 2.14 4.91
CA TRP A 243 2.99 1.42 3.98
C TRP A 243 4.48 1.75 4.17
N ASP A 244 4.81 3.01 4.49
CA ASP A 244 6.17 3.39 4.93
C ASP A 244 6.67 2.43 6.03
N CYS A 245 5.84 2.17 7.03
CA CYS A 245 6.18 1.26 8.13
C CYS A 245 6.22 -0.21 7.65
N LEU A 246 5.20 -0.66 6.91
CA LEU A 246 5.10 -2.05 6.43
C LEU A 246 6.33 -2.47 5.61
N PHE A 247 6.78 -1.64 4.67
CA PHE A 247 7.96 -1.94 3.84
C PHE A 247 9.30 -1.91 4.59
N SER A 248 9.32 -1.43 5.83
CA SER A 248 10.54 -1.32 6.63
C SER A 248 10.60 -2.27 7.82
N GLU A 249 9.42 -2.68 8.31
CA GLU A 249 9.29 -3.52 9.50
C GLU A 249 8.74 -4.91 9.17
N GLY A 250 8.18 -5.12 7.97
CA GLY A 250 7.57 -6.38 7.56
C GLY A 250 6.34 -6.75 8.41
N TYR A 251 5.88 -7.99 8.23
CA TYR A 251 4.85 -8.60 9.07
C TYR A 251 5.45 -9.02 10.42
N LYS A 252 5.18 -8.25 11.49
CA LYS A 252 5.72 -8.50 12.84
C LYS A 252 4.92 -9.54 13.65
N VAL A 253 4.64 -10.71 13.10
CA VAL A 253 4.13 -11.81 13.96
C VAL A 253 5.26 -12.51 14.74
N SER A 254 6.53 -12.17 14.50
CA SER A 254 7.66 -12.72 15.26
C SER A 254 7.88 -12.07 16.64
N ASP A 255 7.26 -10.93 16.96
CA ASP A 255 7.47 -10.22 18.24
C ASP A 255 6.37 -10.50 19.29
N LEU A 256 5.46 -11.46 19.04
CA LEU A 256 4.48 -11.92 20.04
C LEU A 256 5.07 -12.92 21.06
N ASN A 257 6.37 -13.23 21.00
CA ASN A 257 7.09 -13.99 22.03
C ASN A 257 7.65 -13.12 23.17
N VAL A 258 7.19 -11.86 23.29
CA VAL A 258 7.49 -11.00 24.45
C VAL A 258 6.21 -10.37 24.99
N LEU A 259 5.25 -11.20 25.39
CA LEU A 259 4.29 -10.92 26.46
C LEU A 259 3.96 -12.23 27.19
#